data_AF-A0A7S2R4P5-F1
#
_entry.id   AF-A0A7S2R4P5-F1
#
_cell.length_a   1.000
_cell.length_b   1.000
_cell.length_c   1.000
_cell.angle_alpha   90.00
_cell.angle_beta   90.00
_cell.angle_gamma   90.00
#
_symmetry.space_group_name_H-M   'P 1'
#
loop_
_entity.id
_entity.type
_entity.pdbx_description
1 polymer ?
#
loop_
_entity_poly.entity_id
_entity_poly.type
_entity_poly.pdbx_seq_one_letter_code
_entity_poly.pdbx_strand_id
1 'polypeptide(L)'
;IKTFQTASTLGTGSLGAYVISQAQTASDVLAVMLLQKQFGMTPQNGNMMRVVPLFETLNDLTNSADVLETLFSLSAYVGAIKGKQEVMVGYSDSAKDAGRLAASWALYTSQ
;
A
#
# COMPACT_ATOMS: atom_id res chain seq x y z
N ILE A 1 11.78 -6.53 10.61
CA ILE A 1 12.63 -7.68 10.20
C ILE A 1 12.01 -9.03 10.60
N LYS A 2 11.84 -9.35 11.89
CA LYS A 2 11.25 -10.65 12.34
C LYS A 2 9.91 -10.98 11.65
N THR A 3 9.03 -9.99 11.47
CA THR A 3 7.74 -10.18 10.77
C THR A 3 7.92 -10.71 9.35
N PHE A 4 8.84 -10.13 8.56
CA PHE A 4 9.11 -10.59 7.18
C PHE A 4 9.77 -11.96 7.17
N GLN A 5 10.65 -12.24 8.14
CA GLN A 5 11.24 -13.56 8.31
C GLN A 5 10.15 -14.61 8.58
N THR A 6 9.26 -14.37 9.54
CA THR A 6 8.12 -15.27 9.81
C THR A 6 7.23 -15.41 8.57
N ALA A 7 6.84 -14.30 7.94
CA ALA A 7 6.01 -14.33 6.73
C ALA A 7 6.62 -15.16 5.60
N SER A 8 7.94 -15.08 5.41
CA SER A 8 8.65 -15.85 4.37
C SER A 8 8.64 -17.37 4.58
N THR A 9 8.38 -17.83 5.80
CA THR A 9 8.30 -19.27 6.13
C THR A 9 6.89 -19.85 6.02
N LEU A 10 5.86 -19.01 5.87
CA LEU A 10 4.48 -19.45 5.75
C LEU A 10 4.16 -19.82 4.29
N GLY A 11 3.17 -20.70 4.11
CA GLY A 11 2.71 -21.10 2.78
C GLY A 11 2.06 -19.95 2.01
N THR A 12 2.16 -19.99 0.68
CA THR A 12 1.45 -19.06 -0.20
C THR A 12 -0.05 -19.12 0.07
N GLY A 13 -0.65 -17.98 0.43
CA GLY A 13 -2.08 -17.87 0.76
C GLY A 13 -2.40 -17.90 2.26
N SER A 14 -1.43 -18.16 3.14
CA SER A 14 -1.64 -18.02 4.59
C SER A 14 -1.82 -16.57 5.04
N LEU A 15 -1.31 -15.62 4.26
CA LEU A 15 -1.44 -14.18 4.49
C LEU A 15 -2.03 -13.52 3.24
N GLY A 16 -2.82 -12.46 3.46
CA GLY A 16 -3.43 -11.67 2.40
C GLY A 16 -2.52 -10.53 1.93
N ALA A 17 -2.89 -9.30 2.28
CA ALA A 17 -2.13 -8.10 1.98
C ALA A 17 -1.27 -7.66 3.17
N TYR A 18 -0.16 -7.00 2.88
CA TYR A 18 0.61 -6.22 3.85
C TYR A 18 0.12 -4.77 3.79
N VAL A 19 -0.63 -4.34 4.82
CA VAL A 19 -1.16 -2.98 4.92
C VAL A 19 -0.12 -2.06 5.57
N ILE A 20 0.11 -0.91 4.96
CA ILE A 20 0.98 0.15 5.50
C ILE A 20 0.08 1.26 6.06
N SER A 21 -0.08 1.30 7.37
CA SER A 21 -0.71 2.44 8.06
C SER A 21 0.10 3.72 7.88
N GLN A 22 -0.57 4.87 7.87
CA GLN A 22 0.02 6.20 7.66
C GLN A 22 0.92 6.27 6.42
N ALA A 23 0.49 5.68 5.30
CA ALA A 23 1.24 5.78 4.06
C ALA A 23 1.15 7.21 3.50
N GLN A 24 2.29 7.81 3.15
CA GLN A 24 2.35 9.20 2.67
C GLN A 24 3.06 9.34 1.32
N THR A 25 3.95 8.40 0.98
CA THR A 25 4.84 8.52 -0.17
C THR A 25 5.00 7.20 -0.92
N ALA A 26 5.45 7.29 -2.18
CA ALA A 26 5.78 6.10 -2.97
C ALA A 26 6.91 5.28 -2.33
N SER A 27 7.84 5.93 -1.62
CA SER A 27 8.92 5.24 -0.90
C SER A 27 8.41 4.29 0.19
N ASP A 28 7.28 4.59 0.84
CA ASP A 28 6.73 3.72 1.88
C ASP A 28 6.36 2.35 1.31
N VAL A 29 5.72 2.35 0.15
CA VAL A 29 5.37 1.13 -0.59
C VAL A 29 6.62 0.39 -1.07
N LEU A 30 7.56 1.11 -1.68
CA LEU A 30 8.80 0.52 -2.22
C LEU A 30 9.69 -0.07 -1.12
N ALA A 31 9.74 0.55 0.06
CA ALA A 31 10.50 0.06 1.21
C ALA A 31 9.98 -1.31 1.67
N VAL A 32 8.67 -1.50 1.76
CA VAL A 32 8.07 -2.80 2.10
C VAL A 32 8.35 -3.84 1.01
N MET A 33 8.24 -3.48 -0.26
CA MET A 33 8.59 -4.38 -1.37
C MET A 33 10.06 -4.82 -1.33
N LEU A 34 10.97 -3.90 -1.01
CA LEU A 34 12.39 -4.19 -0.84
C LEU A 34 12.65 -5.14 0.33
N LEU A 35 11.99 -4.90 1.48
CA LEU A 35 12.09 -5.78 2.63
C LEU A 35 11.61 -7.20 2.31
N GLN A 36 10.46 -7.33 1.66
CA GLN A 36 9.97 -8.63 1.19
C GLN A 36 11.00 -9.36 0.31
N LYS A 37 11.59 -8.65 -0.66
CA LYS A 37 12.63 -9.19 -1.54
C LYS A 37 13.86 -9.66 -0.75
N GLN A 38 14.27 -8.92 0.28
CA GLN A 38 15.40 -9.28 1.13
C GLN A 38 15.20 -10.59 1.90
N PHE A 39 13.94 -10.98 2.17
CA PHE A 39 13.57 -12.27 2.78
C PHE A 39 13.13 -13.32 1.75
N GLY A 40 13.45 -13.13 0.47
CA GLY A 40 13.17 -14.10 -0.59
C GLY A 40 11.71 -14.14 -1.04
N MET A 41 10.88 -13.19 -0.63
CA MET A 41 9.49 -13.07 -1.10
C MET A 41 9.47 -12.25 -2.38
N THR A 42 9.34 -12.90 -3.54
CA THR A 42 9.51 -12.25 -4.85
C THR A 42 8.31 -12.52 -5.78
N PRO A 43 8.08 -11.67 -6.80
CA PRO A 43 7.05 -11.96 -7.81
C PRO A 43 7.33 -13.26 -8.59
N GLN A 44 8.61 -13.62 -8.76
CA GLN A 44 9.05 -14.77 -9.56
C GLN A 44 8.71 -16.11 -8.89
N ASN A 45 8.85 -16.20 -7.57
CA ASN A 45 8.45 -17.40 -6.81
C ASN A 45 7.02 -17.35 -6.28
N GLY A 46 6.27 -16.28 -6.56
CA GLY A 46 4.88 -16.13 -6.16
C GLY A 46 4.66 -15.85 -4.66
N ASN A 47 5.74 -15.66 -3.89
CA ASN A 47 5.66 -15.48 -2.44
C ASN A 47 5.57 -14.01 -2.02
N MET A 48 5.70 -13.08 -2.96
CA MET A 48 5.53 -11.65 -2.66
C MET A 48 4.06 -11.33 -2.33
N MET A 49 3.85 -10.75 -1.16
CA MET A 49 2.55 -10.27 -0.71
C MET A 49 2.20 -8.95 -1.41
N ARG A 50 0.89 -8.75 -1.62
CA ARG A 50 0.35 -7.46 -2.06
C ARG A 50 0.65 -6.40 -1.00
N VAL A 51 1.16 -5.25 -1.41
CA VAL A 51 1.41 -4.12 -0.53
C VAL A 51 0.29 -3.09 -0.73
N VAL A 52 -0.40 -2.77 0.36
CA VAL A 52 -1.59 -1.92 0.34
C VAL A 52 -1.30 -0.67 1.17
N PRO A 53 -1.12 0.51 0.54
CA PRO A 53 -1.05 1.76 1.27
C PRO A 53 -2.42 2.07 1.88
N LEU A 54 -2.43 2.48 3.14
CA LEU A 54 -3.60 2.99 3.83
C LEU A 54 -3.45 4.51 4.00
N PHE A 55 -4.26 5.27 3.26
CA PHE A 55 -4.33 6.73 3.35
C PHE A 55 -5.39 7.12 4.38
N GLU A 56 -4.97 7.78 5.47
CA GLU A 56 -5.80 7.99 6.66
C GLU A 56 -6.15 9.45 6.92
N THR A 57 -5.27 10.40 6.57
CA THR A 57 -5.52 11.83 6.77
C THR A 57 -6.09 12.49 5.51
N LEU A 58 -6.68 13.68 5.65
CA LEU A 58 -7.18 14.44 4.49
C LEU A 58 -6.05 14.76 3.51
N ASN A 59 -4.87 15.09 4.04
CA ASN A 59 -3.70 15.40 3.22
C ASN A 59 -3.23 14.15 2.46
N ASP A 60 -3.18 12.99 3.11
CA ASP A 60 -2.77 11.75 2.46
C ASP A 60 -3.76 11.34 1.36
N LEU A 61 -5.07 11.49 1.60
CA LEU A 61 -6.10 11.25 0.57
C LEU A 61 -5.95 12.17 -0.62
N THR A 62 -5.70 13.46 -0.38
CA THR A 62 -5.52 14.46 -1.44
C THR A 62 -4.29 14.16 -2.30
N ASN A 63 -3.19 13.73 -1.66
CA ASN A 63 -1.93 13.41 -2.35
C ASN A 63 -1.87 11.96 -2.88
N SER A 64 -2.88 11.13 -2.60
CA SER A 64 -2.86 9.70 -2.95
C SER A 64 -2.71 9.44 -4.45
N ALA A 65 -3.32 10.28 -5.29
CA ALA A 65 -3.22 10.20 -6.74
C ALA A 65 -1.75 10.38 -7.20
N ASP A 66 -1.07 11.44 -6.74
CA ASP A 66 0.33 11.72 -7.09
C ASP A 66 1.27 10.60 -6.63
N VAL A 67 1.00 10.02 -5.46
CA VAL A 67 1.75 8.86 -4.94
C VAL A 67 1.58 7.65 -5.86
N LEU A 68 0.35 7.34 -6.26
CA LEU A 68 0.06 6.22 -7.15
C LEU A 68 0.59 6.45 -8.56
N GLU A 69 0.50 7.66 -9.11
CA GLU A 69 1.10 8.03 -10.39
C GLU A 69 2.62 7.84 -10.37
N THR A 70 3.27 8.28 -9.30
CA THR A 70 4.71 8.06 -9.09
C THR A 70 5.04 6.57 -9.11
N LEU A 71 4.27 5.74 -8.40
CA LEU A 71 4.45 4.29 -8.39
C LEU A 71 4.21 3.65 -9.77
N PHE A 72 3.15 4.05 -10.47
CA PHE A 72 2.79 3.51 -11.78
C PHE A 72 3.73 3.96 -12.91
N SER A 73 4.44 5.08 -12.74
CA SER A 73 5.51 5.50 -13.65
C SER A 73 6.71 4.53 -13.64
N LEU A 74 6.86 3.72 -12.58
CA LEU A 74 7.95 2.77 -12.42
C LEU A 74 7.57 1.41 -13.04
N SER A 75 8.14 1.10 -14.21
CA SER A 75 7.90 -0.18 -14.90
C SER A 75 8.20 -1.42 -14.03
N ALA A 76 9.23 -1.33 -13.18
CA ALA A 76 9.56 -2.39 -12.23
C ALA A 76 8.45 -2.64 -11.19
N TYR A 77 7.79 -1.57 -10.73
CA TYR A 77 6.67 -1.66 -9.80
C TYR A 77 5.46 -2.30 -10.49
N VAL A 78 5.07 -1.77 -11.66
CA VAL A 78 3.93 -2.28 -12.45
C VAL A 78 4.11 -3.77 -12.78
N GLY A 79 5.33 -4.17 -13.16
CA GLY A 79 5.68 -5.56 -13.42
C GLY A 79 5.56 -6.45 -12.18
N ALA A 80 5.95 -5.95 -11.01
CA ALA A 80 5.86 -6.70 -9.76
C ALA A 80 4.41 -6.94 -9.30
N ILE A 81 3.53 -5.94 -9.46
CA ILE A 81 2.11 -6.04 -9.08
C ILE A 81 1.22 -6.73 -10.13
N LYS A 82 1.76 -7.06 -11.31
CA LYS A 82 1.03 -7.69 -12.44
C LYS A 82 -0.26 -6.94 -12.80
N GLY A 83 -0.20 -5.60 -12.77
CA GLY A 83 -1.32 -4.73 -13.11
C GLY A 83 -2.48 -4.71 -12.10
N LYS A 84 -2.27 -5.19 -10.87
CA LYS A 84 -3.29 -5.15 -9.80
C LYS A 84 -2.78 -4.37 -8.59
N GLN A 85 -3.38 -3.22 -8.33
CA GLN A 85 -3.12 -2.42 -7.13
C GLN A 85 -4.35 -2.41 -6.23
N GLU A 86 -4.13 -2.61 -4.93
CA GLU A 86 -5.15 -2.51 -3.88
C GLU A 86 -4.77 -1.34 -2.98
N VAL A 87 -5.72 -0.45 -2.69
CA VAL A 87 -5.53 0.74 -1.84
C VAL A 87 -6.57 0.69 -0.75
N MET A 88 -6.16 0.97 0.49
CA MET A 88 -7.07 1.05 1.63
C MET A 88 -7.30 2.51 2.00
N VAL A 89 -8.52 2.83 2.40
CA VAL A 89 -8.94 4.21 2.61
C VAL A 89 -9.57 4.37 4.00
N GLY A 90 -8.97 5.22 4.83
CA GLY A 90 -9.25 5.32 6.26
C GLY A 90 -10.36 6.32 6.61
N TYR A 91 -11.63 6.01 6.30
CA TYR A 91 -12.77 6.92 6.54
C TYR A 91 -12.86 7.48 7.97
N SER A 92 -12.67 6.63 9.00
CA SER A 92 -12.91 7.04 10.39
C SER A 92 -11.86 7.99 10.93
N ASP A 93 -10.62 7.88 10.47
CA ASP A 93 -9.54 8.75 10.93
C ASP A 93 -9.52 10.06 10.13
N SER A 94 -9.87 10.02 8.83
CA SER A 94 -10.11 11.25 8.06
C SER A 94 -11.30 12.05 8.60
N ALA A 95 -12.35 11.38 9.08
CA ALA A 95 -13.51 12.04 9.68
C ALA A 95 -13.22 12.67 11.05
N LYS A 96 -12.25 12.14 11.81
CA LYS A 96 -11.76 12.78 13.04
C LYS A 96 -10.90 14.02 12.74
N ASP A 97 -10.17 14.00 11.63
CA ASP A 97 -9.23 15.05 11.22
C ASP A 97 -9.95 16.27 10.62
N ALA A 98 -10.87 16.07 9.67
CA ALA A 98 -11.49 17.16 8.89
C ALA A 98 -13.02 17.29 9.06
N GLY A 99 -13.65 16.41 9.84
CA GLY A 99 -15.11 16.28 9.91
C GLY A 99 -15.69 15.44 8.77
N ARG A 100 -16.83 14.77 9.04
CA ARG A 100 -17.41 13.73 8.17
C ARG A 100 -17.72 14.18 6.74
N LEU A 101 -18.15 15.43 6.53
CA LEU A 101 -18.51 15.93 5.21
C LEU A 101 -17.27 16.12 4.32
N ALA A 102 -16.22 16.75 4.85
CA ALA A 102 -14.97 16.96 4.14
C ALA A 102 -14.26 15.63 3.83
N ALA A 103 -14.24 14.70 4.80
CA ALA A 103 -13.73 13.35 4.58
C ALA A 103 -14.50 12.62 3.46
N SER A 104 -15.83 12.65 3.50
CA SER A 104 -16.66 12.00 2.47
C SER A 104 -16.44 12.59 1.06
N TRP A 105 -16.28 13.92 0.97
CA TRP A 105 -15.98 14.58 -0.30
C TRP A 105 -14.57 14.23 -0.81
N ALA A 106 -13.56 14.30 0.05
CA ALA A 106 -12.19 13.95 -0.31
C ALA A 106 -12.06 12.50 -0.78
N LEU A 107 -12.78 11.57 -0.13
CA LEU A 107 -12.86 10.17 -0.53
C LEU A 107 -13.54 9.98 -1.88
N TYR A 108 -14.54 10.79 -2.20
CA TYR A 108 -15.19 10.74 -3.50
C TYR A 108 -14.25 11.24 -4.60
N THR A 109 -13.47 12.29 -4.35
CA THR A 109 -12.53 12.85 -5.35
C THR A 109 -11.24 12.05 -5.52
N SER A 110 -10.89 11.18 -4.57
CA SER A 110 -9.67 10.37 -4.60
C SER A 110 -9.87 8.94 -5.10
N GLN A 111 -11.13 8.53 -5.33
CA GLN A 111 -11.49 7.28 -6.01
C GLN A 111 -11.55 7.48 -7.53
#